data_AF-A0A5N3X818-F1
#
_entry.id   AF-A0A5N3X818-F1
#
_cell.length_a   1.000
_cell.length_b   1.000
_cell.length_c   1.000
_cell.angle_alpha   90.00
_cell.angle_beta   90.00
_cell.angle_gamma   90.00
#
_symmetry.space_group_name_H-M   'P 1'
#
loop_
_entity.id
_entity.type
_entity.pdbx_description
1 polymer ?
#
loop_
_entity_poly.entity_id
_entity_poly.type
_entity_poly.pdbx_seq_one_letter_code
_entity_poly.pdbx_strand_id
1 'polypeptide(L)' 'MAAGSITTLPALPEDGGSGAFPPGHFKDPKRLYCKNGGFFLRIHPDGRVDGVREKSDPHRRKDIK' A
#
# COMPACT_ATOMS: atom_id res chain seq x y z
N MET A 1 23.01 7.12 -0.84
CA MET A 1 21.80 6.36 -1.22
C MET A 1 20.74 6.61 -0.17
N ALA A 2 19.68 7.37 -0.47
CA ALA A 2 18.61 7.61 0.50
C ALA A 2 17.48 6.60 0.25
N ALA A 3 17.43 5.55 1.06
CA ALA A 3 16.23 4.73 1.17
C ALA A 3 15.15 5.61 1.83
N GLY A 4 14.32 6.23 0.99
CA GLY A 4 13.22 7.08 1.42
C GLY A 4 12.28 6.29 2.32
N SER A 5 12.35 6.59 3.61
CA SER A 5 11.40 6.16 4.63
C SER A 5 9.98 6.60 4.26
N ILE A 6 9.00 5.69 4.32
CA ILE A 6 7.68 5.92 4.91
C ILE A 6 7.20 4.56 5.44
N THR A 7 7.31 4.39 6.75
CA THR A 7 6.76 3.27 7.53
C THR A 7 5.40 3.70 8.06
N THR A 8 4.29 3.12 7.59
CA THR A 8 3.00 3.21 8.30
C THR A 8 2.16 1.96 8.05
N LEU A 9 1.88 1.24 9.15
CA LEU A 9 0.85 0.22 9.31
C LEU A 9 -0.50 0.92 9.69
N PRO A 10 -1.66 0.25 9.57
CA PRO A 10 -2.86 0.84 8.98
C PRO A 10 -3.74 1.66 9.93
N ALA A 11 -4.35 2.72 9.40
CA ALA A 11 -5.61 3.24 9.92
C ALA A 11 -6.78 2.36 9.42
N LEU A 12 -7.69 1.99 10.31
CA LEU A 12 -8.95 1.34 9.95
C LEU A 12 -9.77 2.27 9.03
N PRO A 13 -10.37 1.77 7.94
CA PRO A 13 -11.29 2.59 7.16
C PRO A 13 -12.58 2.82 7.95
N GLU A 14 -13.12 4.04 7.88
CA GLU A 14 -14.51 4.32 8.27
C GLU A 14 -15.44 3.34 7.56
N ASP A 15 -16.26 2.68 8.37
CA ASP A 15 -17.29 1.73 7.95
C ASP A 15 -18.29 2.42 7.00
N GLY A 16 -18.80 1.66 6.04
CA GLY A 16 -19.42 2.15 4.82
C GLY A 16 -20.51 3.23 5.02
N GLY A 17 -20.34 4.36 4.35
CA GLY A 17 -21.34 5.42 4.26
C GLY A 17 -21.37 6.04 2.88
N SER A 18 -22.41 5.73 2.10
CA SER A 18 -22.88 6.36 0.86
C SER A 18 -22.16 7.64 0.39
N GLY A 19 -21.22 7.48 -0.54
CA GLY A 19 -20.56 8.59 -1.25
C GLY A 19 -19.22 8.13 -1.80
N ALA A 20 -19.05 8.14 -3.12
CA ALA A 20 -17.83 7.67 -3.76
C ALA A 20 -16.64 8.57 -3.37
N PHE A 21 -15.93 8.19 -2.31
CA PHE A 21 -14.78 8.86 -1.71
C PHE A 21 -15.04 10.29 -1.19
N PRO A 22 -14.75 10.58 0.10
CA PRO A 22 -14.91 11.92 0.63
C PRO A 22 -13.97 12.92 -0.08
N PRO A 23 -14.41 14.17 -0.29
CA PRO A 23 -13.53 15.21 -0.82
C PRO A 23 -12.31 15.39 0.09
N GLY A 24 -11.13 15.50 -0.51
CA GLY A 24 -9.85 15.52 0.23
C GLY A 24 -9.07 14.21 0.16
N HIS A 25 -9.73 13.09 -0.17
CA HIS A 25 -9.06 11.81 -0.34
C HIS A 25 -8.05 11.79 -1.51
N PHE A 26 -7.93 12.83 -2.33
CA PHE A 26 -7.03 12.86 -3.50
C PHE A 26 -5.83 13.79 -3.36
N LYS A 27 -5.76 14.60 -2.28
CA LYS A 27 -4.68 15.57 -2.09
C LYS A 27 -3.37 14.89 -1.70
N ASP A 28 -3.46 13.87 -0.86
CA ASP A 28 -2.32 13.13 -0.37
C ASP A 28 -2.00 11.93 -1.27
N PRO A 29 -0.72 11.69 -1.59
CA PRO A 29 -0.31 10.51 -2.34
C PRO A 29 -0.64 9.24 -1.55
N LYS A 30 -1.17 8.22 -2.26
CA LYS A 30 -1.55 6.95 -1.65
C LYS A 30 -0.64 5.83 -2.07
N ARG A 31 -0.37 4.94 -1.12
CA ARG A 31 0.23 3.63 -1.40
C ARG A 31 -0.90 2.67 -1.81
N LEU A 32 -0.75 2.03 -2.97
CA LEU A 32 -1.68 1.01 -3.43
C LEU A 32 -1.26 -0.35 -2.90
N TYR A 33 -2.08 -0.93 -2.04
CA TYR A 33 -1.84 -2.22 -1.44
C TYR A 33 -2.64 -3.32 -2.15
N CYS A 34 -1.93 -4.37 -2.59
CA CYS A 34 -2.51 -5.57 -3.15
C CYS A 34 -2.77 -6.59 -2.02
N LYS A 35 -4.04 -6.77 -1.68
CA LYS A 35 -4.49 -7.80 -0.73
C LYS A 35 -4.14 -9.22 -1.20
N ASN A 36 -4.04 -9.43 -2.51
CA ASN A 36 -3.62 -10.69 -3.10
C ASN A 36 -2.10 -10.85 -3.01
N GLY A 37 -1.62 -11.32 -1.86
CA GLY A 37 -0.21 -11.65 -1.64
C GLY A 37 0.59 -10.65 -0.81
N GLY A 38 -0.01 -9.53 -0.39
CA GLY A 38 0.60 -8.59 0.54
C GLY A 38 1.76 -7.81 -0.05
N PHE A 39 1.48 -7.09 -1.14
CA PHE A 39 2.45 -6.26 -1.86
C PHE A 39 1.95 -4.82 -1.97
N PHE A 40 2.86 -3.86 -1.93
CA PHE A 40 2.60 -2.48 -2.34
C PHE A 40 3.07 -2.26 -3.76
N LEU A 41 2.26 -1.58 -4.58
CA LEU A 41 2.64 -1.19 -5.93
C LEU A 41 3.82 -0.22 -5.88
N ARG A 42 4.82 -0.47 -6.72
CA ARG A 42 5.97 0.40 -6.91
C ARG A 42 6.20 0.60 -8.41
N ILE A 43 6.36 1.87 -8.78
CA ILE A 43 6.73 2.29 -10.13
C ILE A 43 8.15 2.82 -10.06
N HIS A 44 9.04 2.24 -10.85
CA HIS A 44 10.44 2.62 -10.93
C HIS A 44 10.61 3.83 -11.87
N PRO A 45 11.67 4.64 -11.70
CA PRO A 45 11.94 5.78 -12.59
C PRO A 45 12.24 5.36 -14.04
N ASP A 46 12.63 4.11 -14.26
CA ASP A 46 12.83 3.51 -15.59
C ASP A 46 11.52 3.01 -16.23
N GLY A 47 10.37 3.21 -15.56
CA GLY A 47 9.04 2.82 -16.03
C GLY A 47 8.65 1.38 -15.69
N ARG A 48 9.53 0.56 -15.09
CA ARG A 48 9.15 -0.78 -14.63
C ARG A 48 8.16 -0.69 -13.47
N VAL A 49 7.26 -1.68 -13.39
CA VAL A 49 6.25 -1.77 -12.34
C VAL A 49 6.39 -3.12 -11.63
N ASP A 50 6.51 -3.08 -10.31
CA ASP A 50 6.57 -4.28 -9.48
C ASP A 50 5.82 -4.12 -8.15
N GLY A 51 5.77 -5.20 -7.37
CA GLY A 51 5.21 -5.21 -6.02
C GLY A 51 6.31 -5.41 -4.98
N VAL A 52 6.34 -4.56 -3.94
CA VAL A 52 7.27 -4.72 -2.81
C VAL A 52 6.52 -5.15 -1.55
N ARG A 53 7.05 -6.16 -0.84
CA ARG A 53 6.51 -6.56 0.47
C ARG A 53 7.26 -5.80 1.55
N GLU A 54 6.52 -5.21 2.48
CA GLU A 54 7.14 -4.63 3.67
C GLU A 54 7.52 -5.77 4.64
N LYS A 55 8.70 -5.68 5.28
CA LYS A 55 9.12 -6.73 6.21
C LYS A 55 8.16 -6.85 7.42
N SER A 56 7.48 -5.77 7.76
CA SER A 56 6.48 -5.64 8.81
C SER A 56 5.03 -5.96 8.37
N ASP A 57 4.77 -6.30 7.10
CA ASP A 57 3.41 -6.47 6.63
C ASP A 57 2.72 -7.71 7.28
N PRO A 58 1.64 -7.52 8.05
CA PRO A 58 0.96 -8.60 8.76
C PRO A 58 0.18 -9.54 7.83
N HIS A 59 -0.01 -9.14 6.57
CA HIS A 59 -0.74 -9.89 5.55
C HIS A 59 0.19 -10.65 4.61
N ARG A 60 1.50 -10.71 4.89
CA ARG A 60 2.39 -11.60 4.16
C ARG A 60 1.86 -13.02 4.30
N ARG A 61 1.36 -13.57 3.19
CA ARG A 61 1.24 -15.02 3.05
C ARG A 61 2.59 -15.61 3.44
N LYS A 62 2.59 -16.37 4.54
CA LYS A 62 3.68 -17.24 4.93
C LYS A 62 3.76 -18.31 3.86
N ASP A 63 4.93 -18.43 3.24
CA ASP A 63 5.16 -19.47 2.25
C ASP A 63 4.80 -20.82 2.88
N ILE A 64 3.87 -21.54 2.23
CA ILE A 64 3.55 -22.92 2.61
C ILE A 64 4.78 -23.72 2.23
N LYS A 65 5.44 -24.29 3.24
CA LYS A 65 6.56 -25.22 3.07
C LYS A 65 6.06 -26.57 2.58
#